data_AF-G2FZQ7-F1
#
_entry.id   AF-G2FZQ7-F1
#
_cell.length_a   1.000
_cell.length_b   1.000
_cell.length_c   1.000
_cell.angle_alpha   90.00
_cell.angle_beta   90.00
_cell.angle_gamma   90.00
#
_symmetry.space_group_name_H-M   'P 1'
#
loop_
_entity.id
_entity.type
_entity.pdbx_description
1 polymer ?
#
loop_
_entity_poly.entity_id
_entity_poly.type
_entity_poly.pdbx_seq_one_letter_code
_entity_poly.pdbx_strand_id
1 'polypeptide(L)' 'MFKVEGAAALYFQFDLKEGQYLADIKPENKVLRMILTYPDLS' A
#
# COMPACT_ATOMS: atom_id res chain seq x y z
N MET A 1 -16.18 16.93 -10.50
CA MET A 1 -16.23 15.45 -10.52
C MET A 1 -15.10 15.01 -11.42
N PHE A 2 -13.98 14.52 -10.87
CA PHE A 2 -12.82 14.10 -11.67
C PHE A 2 -12.97 12.62 -12.03
N LYS A 3 -13.03 12.31 -13.33
CA LYS A 3 -13.01 10.94 -13.85
C LYS A 3 -11.56 10.49 -13.89
N VAL A 4 -11.16 9.62 -12.97
CA VAL A 4 -9.85 8.96 -13.01
C VAL A 4 -10.04 7.68 -13.80
N GLU A 5 -9.60 7.68 -15.06
CA GLU A 5 -9.53 6.46 -15.85
C GLU A 5 -8.23 5.72 -15.50
N GLY A 6 -8.38 4.57 -14.85
CA GLY A 6 -7.31 3.63 -14.56
C GLY A 6 -6.31 4.05 -13.48
N ALA A 7 -6.70 4.04 -12.20
CA ALA A 7 -5.76 4.26 -11.11
C ALA A 7 -4.94 2.99 -10.80
N ALA A 8 -3.61 3.07 -10.93
CA ALA A 8 -2.72 2.06 -10.37
C ALA A 8 -2.71 2.16 -8.83
N ALA A 9 -2.72 1.03 -8.14
CA ALA A 9 -2.65 0.97 -6.69
C ALA A 9 -1.36 0.29 -6.23
N LEU A 10 -0.67 0.93 -5.29
CA LEU A 10 0.53 0.42 -4.66
C LEU A 10 0.20 -0.02 -3.24
N TYR A 11 0.33 -1.32 -2.98
CA TYR A 11 0.10 -1.93 -1.68
C TYR A 11 1.43 -2.21 -0.99
N PHE A 12 1.51 -1.88 0.30
CA PHE A 12 2.68 -2.14 1.14
C PHE A 12 2.29 -3.01 2.33
N GLN A 13 3.11 -4.01 2.60
CA GLN A 13 3.05 -4.82 3.81
C GLN A 13 4.26 -4.49 4.68
N PHE A 14 4.01 -4.09 5.92
CA PHE A 14 5.05 -3.73 6.89
C PHE A 14 5.27 -4.85 7.91
N ASP A 15 6.50 -4.94 8.42
CA ASP A 15 6.86 -5.82 9.54
C ASP A 15 6.42 -5.16 10.86
N LEU A 16 5.17 -5.40 11.25
CA LEU A 16 4.62 -4.89 12.52
C LEU A 16 4.84 -5.92 13.63
N LYS A 17 5.43 -5.47 14.73
CA LYS A 17 5.57 -6.28 15.95
C LYS A 17 4.26 -6.31 16.74
N GLU A 18 4.15 -7.24 17.68
CA GLU A 18 2.99 -7.32 18.58
C GLU A 18 2.72 -5.97 19.26
N GLY A 19 1.47 -5.52 19.23
CA GLY A 19 1.05 -4.22 19.76
C GLY A 19 1.30 -3.02 18.85
N GLN A 20 1.88 -3.20 17.65
CA GLN A 20 1.99 -2.14 16.64
C GLN A 20 0.82 -2.21 15.65
N TYR A 21 0.28 -1.05 15.30
CA TYR A 21 -0.83 -0.90 14.38
C TYR A 21 -0.41 -0.11 13.14
N LEU A 22 -1.27 -0.12 12.12
CA LEU A 22 -1.02 0.63 10.87
C LEU A 22 -0.82 2.14 11.12
N ALA A 23 -1.48 2.69 12.15
CA ALA A 23 -1.33 4.09 12.53
C ALA A 23 0.07 4.43 13.09
N ASP A 24 0.84 3.43 13.51
CA ASP A 24 2.18 3.58 14.07
C ASP A 24 3.29 3.51 13.01
N ILE A 25 2.94 3.30 11.73
CA ILE A 25 3.90 3.22 10.64
C ILE A 25 4.62 4.56 10.46
N LYS A 26 5.94 4.49 10.41
CA LYS A 26 6.88 5.59 10.17
C LYS A 26 7.77 5.26 8.95
N PRO A 27 8.44 6.27 8.35
CA PRO A 27 9.31 6.05 7.19
C PRO A 27 10.42 5.01 7.40
N GLU A 28 10.89 4.83 8.63
CA GLU A 28 11.92 3.86 9.00
C GLU A 28 11.42 2.42 9.14
N ASN A 29 10.11 2.17 9.08
CA ASN A 29 9.58 0.81 9.20
C ASN A 29 9.94 -0.06 8.00
N LYS A 30 10.35 -1.30 8.28
CA LYS A 30 10.71 -2.27 7.25
C LYS A 30 9.48 -2.72 6.46
N VAL A 31 9.52 -2.54 5.15
CA VAL A 31 8.56 -3.12 4.21
C VAL A 31 8.96 -4.57 3.95
N LEU A 32 8.04 -5.50 4.17
CA LEU A 32 8.22 -6.92 3.84
C LEU A 32 7.85 -7.21 2.38
N ARG A 33 6.84 -6.52 1.87
CA ARG A 33 6.32 -6.74 0.52
C ARG A 33 5.72 -5.47 -0.06
N MET A 34 5.90 -5.30 -1.37
CA MET A 34 5.26 -4.26 -2.16
C MET A 34 4.60 -4.90 -3.38
N ILE A 35 3.36 -4.54 -3.68
CA ILE A 35 2.61 -5.02 -4.85
C ILE A 35 2.06 -3.82 -5.60
N LEU A 36 2.39 -3.74 -6.89
CA LEU A 36 1.79 -2.78 -7.81
C LEU A 36 0.70 -3.48 -8.60
N THR A 37 -0.51 -2.95 -8.54
CA THR A 37 -1.66 -3.44 -9.30
C THR A 37 -2.15 -2.38 -10.25
N TYR A 38 -2.46 -2.81 -11.47
CA TYR A 38 -3.08 -1.98 -12.49
C TYR A 38 -4.54 -2.42 -12.62
N PRO A 39 -5.46 -1.50 -12.89
CA PRO A 39 -6.83 -1.88 -13.23
C PRO A 39 -6.79 -2.71 -14.51
N ASP A 40 -7.54 -3.80 -14.50
CA ASP A 40 -7.77 -4.58 -15.70
C ASP A 40 -8.63 -3.73 -16.64
N LEU A 41 -8.09 -3.38 -17.80
CA LEU A 41 -8.72 -2.49 -18.78
C LEU A 41 -9.52 -3.27 -19.85
N SER A 42 -9.91 -4.51 -19.52
CA SER A 42 -10.62 -5.42 -20.44
C SER A 42 -12.03 -4.97 -20.78
#